data_AF-A0A538BWK3-F1
#
_entry.id   AF-A0A538BWK3-F1
#
_cell.length_a   1.000
_cell.length_b   1.000
_cell.length_c   1.000
_cell.angle_alpha   90.00
_cell.angle_beta   90.00
_cell.angle_gamma   90.00
#
_symmetry.space_group_name_H-M   'P 1'
#
loop_
_entity.id
_entity.type
_entity.pdbx_description
1 polymer ?
#
loop_
_entity_poly.entity_id
_entity_poly.type
_entity_poly.pdbx_seq_one_letter_code
_entity_poly.pdbx_strand_id
1 'polypeptide(L)' 'MATSHHHDAELHEHEHVHVTHYHRPDEDVTHLMATHAHEHNHPALSHTHEPHQNPDKEHPREAHIHDHTSPAKSPG' A
#
# COMPACT_ATOMS: atom_id res chain seq x y z
N MET A 1 12.73 -12.00 -22.12
CA MET A 1 13.16 -10.66 -22.58
C MET A 1 12.49 -9.71 -21.62
N ALA A 2 13.25 -9.10 -20.71
CA ALA A 2 12.70 -8.22 -19.70
C ALA A 2 12.00 -7.02 -20.35
N THR A 3 10.80 -6.69 -19.87
CA THR A 3 10.03 -5.54 -20.37
C THR A 3 10.34 -4.34 -19.48
N SER A 4 10.65 -3.20 -20.09
CA SER A 4 10.91 -1.95 -19.38
C SER A 4 9.63 -1.14 -19.27
N HIS A 5 9.30 -0.73 -18.05
CA HIS A 5 8.12 0.06 -17.73
C HIS A 5 8.52 1.36 -17.04
N HIS A 6 7.83 2.43 -17.40
CA HIS A 6 7.90 3.71 -16.73
C HIS A 6 6.51 4.07 -16.21
N HIS A 7 6.43 4.41 -14.94
CA HIS A 7 5.24 4.91 -14.28
C HIS A 7 5.48 6.36 -13.90
N ASP A 8 4.59 7.24 -14.32
CA ASP A 8 4.55 8.62 -13.84
C ASP A 8 4.16 8.64 -12.36
N ALA A 9 4.46 9.75 -11.68
CA ALA A 9 4.01 9.93 -10.31
C ALA A 9 2.49 10.01 -10.25
N GLU A 10 1.87 9.30 -9.32
CA GLU A 10 0.42 9.23 -9.18
C GLU A 10 -0.02 9.40 -7.73
N LEU A 11 -1.13 10.11 -7.54
CA LEU A 11 -1.81 10.27 -6.27
C LEU A 11 -3.12 9.51 -6.32
N HIS A 12 -3.30 8.52 -5.46
CA HIS A 12 -4.57 7.80 -5.37
C HIS A 12 -4.92 7.41 -3.94
N GLU A 13 -6.21 7.19 -3.70
CA GLU A 13 -6.73 6.83 -2.39
C GLU A 13 -6.87 5.31 -2.26
N HIS A 14 -6.44 4.77 -1.12
CA HIS A 14 -6.75 3.39 -0.72
C HIS A 14 -7.50 3.37 0.59
N GLU A 15 -8.61 2.63 0.61
CA GLU A 15 -9.31 2.29 1.83
C GLU A 15 -8.55 1.18 2.57
N HIS A 16 -8.24 1.44 3.84
CA HIS A 16 -7.64 0.46 4.74
C HIS A 16 -8.62 0.08 5.83
N VAL A 17 -8.64 -1.22 6.13
CA VAL A 17 -9.42 -1.79 7.22
C VAL A 17 -8.45 -2.23 8.32
N HIS A 18 -8.62 -1.66 9.51
CA HIS A 18 -7.79 -1.94 10.68
C HIS A 18 -8.61 -2.61 11.78
N VAL A 19 -7.95 -3.52 12.49
CA VAL A 19 -8.45 -4.07 13.75
C VAL A 19 -7.80 -3.30 14.89
N THR A 20 -8.61 -2.67 15.74
CA THR A 20 -8.17 -2.02 16.96
C THR A 20 -8.57 -2.85 18.16
N HIS A 21 -7.63 -3.06 19.09
CA HIS A 21 -7.90 -3.78 20.33
C HIS A 21 -8.28 -2.77 21.39
N TYR A 22 -9.41 -3.00 22.05
CA TYR A 22 -9.93 -2.09 23.05
C TYR A 22 -10.18 -2.85 24.36
N HIS A 23 -9.54 -2.37 25.42
CA HIS A 23 -9.59 -2.95 26.75
C HIS A 23 -10.13 -1.92 27.73
N ARG A 24 -11.20 -2.28 28.44
CA ARG A 24 -11.72 -1.54 29.58
C ARG A 24 -11.43 -2.33 30.87
N PRO A 25 -11.19 -1.66 32.00
CA PRO A 25 -11.07 -2.34 33.27
C PRO A 25 -12.29 -3.22 33.53
N ASP A 26 -12.07 -4.44 34.03
CA ASP A 26 -13.09 -5.42 34.38
C ASP A 26 -13.93 -5.98 33.19
N GLU A 27 -13.52 -5.72 31.94
CA GLU A 27 -14.11 -6.29 30.73
C GLU A 27 -13.09 -7.14 29.94
N ASP A 28 -13.57 -8.09 29.14
CA ASP A 28 -12.72 -8.80 28.18
C ASP A 28 -12.24 -7.85 27.07
N VAL A 29 -11.05 -8.12 26.52
CA VAL A 29 -10.52 -7.37 25.38
C VAL A 29 -11.43 -7.57 24.17
N THR A 30 -11.84 -6.45 23.55
CA THR A 30 -12.68 -6.46 22.35
C THR A 30 -11.88 -6.03 21.12
N HIS A 31 -12.26 -6.56 19.94
CA HIS A 31 -11.73 -6.12 18.65
C HIS A 31 -12.76 -5.23 17.97
N LEU A 32 -12.37 -4.01 17.62
CA LEU A 32 -13.19 -3.07 16.86
C LEU A 32 -12.59 -2.90 15.47
N MET A 33 -13.45 -3.01 14.46
CA MET A 33 -13.09 -2.73 13.07
C MET A 33 -13.16 -1.23 12.83
N ALA A 34 -12.09 -0.65 12.29
CA ALA A 34 -12.03 0.75 11.89
C ALA A 34 -11.58 0.82 10.43
N THR A 35 -12.35 1.53 9.61
CA THR A 35 -12.03 1.76 8.19
C THR A 35 -11.65 3.21 8.00
N HIS A 36 -10.57 3.48 7.25
CA HIS A 36 -10.22 4.82 6.82
C HIS A 36 -9.48 4.80 5.49
N ALA A 37 -9.62 5.88 4.72
CA ALA A 37 -8.89 6.08 3.49
C ALA A 37 -7.58 6.83 3.75
N HIS A 38 -6.51 6.42 3.07
CA HIS A 38 -5.27 7.19 2.98
C HIS A 38 -4.98 7.51 1.53
N GLU A 39 -4.51 8.73 1.31
CA GLU A 39 -3.87 9.12 0.07
C GLU A 39 -2.47 8.51 0.00
N HIS A 40 -2.14 7.83 -1.10
CA HIS A 40 -0.81 7.32 -1.39
C HIS A 40 -0.22 8.12 -2.54
N ASN A 41 0.98 8.65 -2.31
CA ASN A 41 1.80 9.25 -3.34
C ASN A 41 2.78 8.20 -3.86
N HIS A 42 2.59 7.75 -5.09
CA HIS A 42 3.55 6.90 -5.78
C HIS A 42 4.53 7.80 -6.55
N PRO A 43 5.83 7.81 -6.19
CA PRO A 43 6.82 8.53 -6.97
C PRO A 43 6.98 7.87 -8.35
N ALA A 44 7.37 8.66 -9.35
CA ALA A 44 7.67 8.13 -10.67
C ALA A 44 8.74 7.03 -10.57
N LEU A 45 8.49 5.88 -11.21
CA LEU A 45 9.33 4.69 -11.11
C LEU A 45 9.59 4.10 -12.49
N SER A 46 10.86 3.85 -12.79
CA SER A 46 11.29 3.06 -13.95
C SER A 46 11.80 1.72 -13.47
N HIS A 47 11.24 0.62 -13.97
CA HIS A 47 11.68 -0.73 -13.60
C HIS A 47 11.59 -1.70 -14.79
N THR A 48 12.24 -2.86 -14.63
CA THR A 48 12.20 -3.96 -15.60
C THR A 48 11.87 -5.26 -14.89
N HIS A 49 10.97 -6.06 -15.44
CA HIS A 49 10.68 -7.42 -14.94
C HIS A 49 10.60 -8.42 -16.10
N GLU A 50 10.73 -9.70 -15.78
CA GLU A 50 10.41 -10.77 -16.75
C GLU A 50 8.89 -10.77 -17.02
N PRO A 51 8.44 -11.28 -18.17
CA PRO A 51 7.03 -11.22 -18.53
C PRO A 51 6.13 -11.92 -17.52
N HIS A 52 5.08 -11.23 -17.09
CA HIS A 52 4.01 -11.81 -16.29
C HIS A 52 3.20 -12.83 -17.08
N GLN A 53 2.70 -13.85 -16.40
CA GLN A 53 1.81 -14.85 -17.02
C GLN A 53 0.39 -14.29 -17.16
N ASN A 54 -0.04 -13.49 -16.18
CA ASN A 54 -1.29 -12.77 -16.18
C ASN A 54 -1.08 -11.32 -15.70
N PRO A 55 -0.77 -10.40 -16.62
CA PRO A 55 -0.46 -9.01 -16.27
C PRO A 55 -1.55 -8.32 -15.45
N ASP A 56 -2.84 -8.56 -15.77
CA ASP A 56 -3.99 -7.94 -15.11
C ASP A 56 -4.14 -8.36 -13.64
N LYS A 57 -3.60 -9.53 -13.26
CA LYS A 57 -3.61 -10.02 -11.88
C LYS A 57 -2.31 -9.78 -11.13
N GLU A 58 -1.19 -9.82 -11.86
CA GLU A 58 0.16 -9.77 -11.29
C GLU A 58 0.61 -8.31 -11.08
N HIS A 59 0.46 -7.42 -12.08
CA HIS A 59 0.89 -6.02 -11.96
C HIS A 59 0.23 -5.27 -10.78
N PRO A 60 -1.10 -5.35 -10.54
CA PRO A 60 -1.73 -4.60 -9.45
C PRO A 60 -1.28 -5.03 -8.05
N ARG A 61 -0.68 -6.22 -7.92
CA ARG A 61 -0.15 -6.76 -6.66
C ARG A 61 1.32 -6.41 -6.43
N GLU A 62 2.02 -5.98 -7.47
CA GLU A 62 3.42 -5.53 -7.41
C GLU A 62 3.53 -4.02 -7.20
N ALA A 63 2.46 -3.29 -7.51
CA ALA A 63 2.32 -1.86 -7.27
C ALA A 63 2.05 -1.55 -5.79
N HIS A 64 3.06 -1.71 -4.94
CA HIS A 64 3.00 -1.26 -3.54
C HIS A 64 4.29 -0.54 -3.11
N ILE A 65 4.17 0.74 -2.74
CA ILE A 65 5.05 1.38 -1.77
C ILE A 65 4.20 1.71 -0.55
N HIS A 66 4.52 1.11 0.58
CA HIS A 66 3.97 1.49 1.88
C HIS A 66 5.10 2.13 2.71
N ASP A 67 5.10 3.46 2.85
CA ASP A 67 5.80 4.07 3.99
C ASP A 67 4.79 4.54 5.03
N HIS A 68 4.42 3.61 5.89
CA HIS A 68 3.64 3.87 7.10
C HIS A 68 4.51 4.09 8.34
N THR A 69 5.84 4.16 8.16
CA THR A 69 6.83 4.17 9.24
C THR A 69 7.40 5.55 9.55
N SER A 70 7.41 6.47 8.59
CA SER A 70 7.71 7.89 8.79
C SER A 70 7.23 8.73 7.59
N PRO A 71 5.94 9.09 7.53
CA PRO A 71 5.35 9.80 6.38
C PRO A 71 5.92 11.20 6.08
N ALA A 72 6.90 11.68 6.86
CA ALA A 72 7.49 13.03 6.77
C ALA A 72 8.92 13.08 6.20
N LYS A 73 9.47 11.96 5.67
CA LYS A 73 10.81 11.95 5.04
C LYS A 73 10.83 11.03 3.81
N SER A 74 11.46 11.48 2.73
CA SER A 74 11.83 10.60 1.60
C SER A 74 13.19 9.93 1.85
N PRO A 75 13.45 8.70 1.36
CA PRO A 75 14.79 8.13 1.36
C PRO A 75 15.70 8.98 0.46
N GLY A 76 16.89 9.30 0.98
CA GLY A 76 17.93 9.99 0.21
C GLY A 76 18.73 9.04 -0.68
#